data_AF-A0A517TTT9-F1
#
_entry.id   AF-A0A517TTT9-F1
#
_cell.length_a   1.000
_cell.length_b   1.000
_cell.length_c   1.000
_cell.angle_alpha   90.00
_cell.angle_beta   90.00
_cell.angle_gamma   90.00
#
_symmetry.space_group_name_H-M   'P 1'
#
loop_
_entity.id
_entity.type
_entity.pdbx_description
1 polymer ?
#
loop_
_entity_poly.entity_id
_entity_poly.type
_entity_poly.pdbx_seq_one_letter_code
_entity_poly.pdbx_strand_id
1 'polypeptide(L)'
;MKAKIDLAAPSPHHGAYAAAIAQWEEVLTCSRRNDDDPMGNVALEKLGRLRSDQQRGVRKPPSREDLFANYFLPEVRRPKLEAAYREIGALAESLVAATLPSRQVSQDPVTEYEKVPSPLSRAIVPAPHAMFQPDPLTIESVVWEDRLKTMRRQAVDQELTIKVQLQRFLALQGSKVDANLLSLGRQQTLGIHLNSFADWLGGGAAVTEISGQKLLAYRAYLLEQVTRGKWMLSTASERLGSVKSFVRWLWRTEAIKSLPRLLDAGCHELEIGKSRGAIETFTKAEIGRLLSEASPRTRLYILLTLNTAMTQKDISDLNWDEVDWQAGRIIRKRSKTRRFDATPIVSYKLWPETFRLLTSERSSDGAGRVLLNVNGGPLWSESMDDAGAYRKVDNIRSAFERLRRKLGIGKPFKCLKKTAASEIAGSKEYRSLRGLFLGHAPTALADIHYANAPVELFDEALSWLRRGLIAEAVESC
;
A
#
# COMPACT_ATOMS: atom_id res chain seq x y z
N MET A 1 -1.54 7.37 65.55
CA MET A 1 -1.95 6.74 64.26
C MET A 1 -1.65 7.60 63.03
N LYS A 2 -1.87 8.93 63.04
CA LYS A 2 -1.62 9.81 61.88
C LYS A 2 -0.18 9.74 61.33
N ALA A 3 0.84 9.70 62.20
CA ALA A 3 2.25 9.57 61.81
C ALA A 3 2.63 8.21 61.17
N LYS A 4 1.84 7.14 61.35
CA LYS A 4 2.08 5.84 60.69
C LYS A 4 1.36 5.71 59.34
N ILE A 5 0.35 6.55 59.08
CA ILE A 5 -0.40 6.57 57.82
C ILE A 5 0.30 7.47 56.79
N ASP A 6 0.94 8.56 57.22
CA ASP A 6 1.71 9.45 56.34
C ASP A 6 3.03 8.85 55.82
N LEU A 7 3.49 7.72 56.38
CA LEU A 7 4.70 7.00 55.96
C LEU A 7 4.48 6.07 54.75
N ALA A 8 3.23 5.83 54.33
CA ALA A 8 2.91 4.92 53.23
C ALA A 8 2.52 5.63 51.92
N ALA A 9 2.36 6.96 51.93
CA ALA A 9 2.04 7.70 50.73
C ALA A 9 3.30 7.86 49.84
N PRO A 10 3.27 7.40 48.57
CA PRO A 10 4.40 7.58 47.67
C PRO A 10 4.72 9.08 47.53
N SER A 11 6.01 9.42 47.59
CA SER A 11 6.49 10.81 47.41
C SER A 11 5.88 11.38 46.12
N PRO A 12 5.41 12.65 46.11
CA PRO A 12 4.84 13.28 44.91
C PRO A 12 5.79 13.28 43.71
N HIS A 13 7.09 13.05 43.93
CA HIS A 13 8.11 13.00 42.89
C HIS A 13 8.53 11.58 42.49
N HIS A 14 7.92 10.53 43.04
CA HIS A 14 8.31 9.15 42.73
C HIS A 14 8.26 8.82 41.23
N GLY A 15 7.26 9.35 40.51
CA GLY A 15 7.16 9.20 39.05
C GLY A 15 8.30 9.89 38.29
N ALA A 16 8.80 11.03 38.78
CA ALA A 16 9.92 11.75 38.15
C ALA A 16 11.23 10.98 38.31
N TYR A 17 11.48 10.38 39.49
CA TYR A 17 12.62 9.48 39.70
C TYR A 17 12.54 8.25 38.82
N ALA A 18 11.37 7.59 38.75
CA ALA A 18 11.18 6.42 37.90
C ALA A 18 11.46 6.70 36.42
N ALA A 19 10.99 7.85 35.90
CA ALA A 19 11.24 8.27 34.52
C ALA A 19 12.73 8.55 34.26
N ALA A 20 13.41 9.24 35.17
CA ALA A 20 14.85 9.52 35.07
C ALA A 20 15.69 8.23 35.12
N ILE A 21 15.35 7.31 36.03
CA ILE A 21 16.01 5.99 36.14
C ILE A 21 15.85 5.21 34.84
N ALA A 22 14.63 5.09 34.31
CA ALA A 22 14.38 4.37 33.07
C ALA A 22 15.19 4.95 31.89
N GLN A 23 15.27 6.29 31.80
CA GLN A 23 16.06 6.94 30.75
C GLN A 23 17.56 6.63 30.88
N TRP A 24 18.12 6.66 32.10
CA TRP A 24 19.54 6.32 32.30
C TRP A 24 19.84 4.82 32.14
N GLU A 25 18.90 3.93 32.42
CA GLU A 25 19.03 2.50 32.12
C GLU A 25 19.13 2.25 30.61
N GLU A 26 18.35 2.98 29.81
CA GLU A 26 18.45 2.94 28.35
C GLU A 26 19.81 3.44 27.87
N VAL A 27 20.30 4.55 28.42
CA VAL A 27 21.63 5.09 28.10
C VAL A 27 22.71 4.08 28.45
N LEU A 28 22.68 3.49 29.65
CA LEU A 28 23.65 2.47 30.07
C LEU A 28 23.66 1.25 29.14
N THR A 29 22.48 0.78 28.75
CA THR A 29 22.32 -0.35 27.82
C THR A 29 22.90 -0.01 26.45
N CYS A 30 22.62 1.21 25.98
CA CYS A 30 23.12 1.70 24.70
C CYS A 30 24.65 1.92 24.72
N SER A 31 25.20 2.48 25.80
CA SER A 31 26.65 2.65 26.01
C SER A 31 27.38 1.32 25.93
N ARG A 32 26.93 0.31 26.69
CA ARG A 32 27.53 -1.03 26.70
C ARG A 32 27.52 -1.72 25.34
N ARG A 33 26.51 -1.43 24.52
CA ARG A 33 26.38 -2.01 23.17
C ARG A 33 27.30 -1.35 22.14
N ASN A 34 27.73 -0.11 22.38
CA ASN A 34 28.56 0.67 21.46
C ASN A 34 29.98 0.89 22.01
N ASP A 35 30.38 0.14 23.05
CA ASP A 35 31.68 0.27 23.73
C ASP A 35 32.00 1.72 24.17
N ASP A 36 30.97 2.48 24.56
CA ASP A 36 31.08 3.87 25.04
C ASP A 36 31.21 3.90 26.57
N ASP A 37 32.35 3.40 27.05
CA ASP A 37 32.67 3.29 28.49
C ASP A 37 32.52 4.63 29.25
N PRO A 38 32.95 5.79 28.70
CA PRO A 38 32.78 7.07 29.40
C PRO A 38 31.32 7.38 29.72
N MET A 39 30.40 7.27 28.75
CA MET A 39 28.98 7.51 29.02
C MET A 39 28.36 6.39 29.88
N GLY A 40 28.82 5.15 29.72
CA GLY A 40 28.36 4.02 30.55
C GLY A 40 28.64 4.23 32.03
N ASN A 41 29.82 4.75 32.38
CA ASN A 41 30.19 5.06 33.75
C ASN A 41 29.35 6.20 34.33
N VAL A 42 29.09 7.26 33.54
CA VAL A 42 28.19 8.36 33.93
C VAL A 42 26.79 7.84 34.22
N ALA A 43 26.26 6.98 33.34
CA ALA A 43 24.94 6.39 33.51
C ALA A 43 24.86 5.53 34.78
N LEU A 44 25.88 4.70 35.07
CA LEU A 44 25.96 3.91 36.30
C LEU A 44 25.95 4.79 37.55
N GLU A 45 26.75 5.85 37.56
CA GLU A 45 26.82 6.78 38.69
C GLU A 45 25.47 7.45 38.93
N LYS A 46 24.83 7.94 37.86
CA LYS A 46 23.52 8.60 37.92
C LYS A 46 22.42 7.65 38.41
N LEU A 47 22.42 6.40 37.94
CA LEU A 47 21.51 5.37 38.43
C LEU A 47 21.72 5.06 39.92
N GLY A 48 22.96 4.99 40.38
CA GLY A 48 23.29 4.77 41.79
C GLY A 48 22.73 5.88 42.69
N ARG A 49 22.92 7.14 42.30
CA ARG A 49 22.39 8.30 43.04
C ARG A 49 20.86 8.33 43.02
N LEU A 50 20.23 8.23 41.85
CA LEU A 50 18.78 8.29 41.69
C LEU A 50 18.06 7.18 42.47
N ARG A 51 18.57 5.95 42.45
CA ARG A 51 17.98 4.82 43.20
C ARG A 51 18.13 5.00 44.71
N SER A 52 19.29 5.48 45.18
CA SER A 52 19.52 5.79 46.59
C SER A 52 18.55 6.86 47.11
N ASP A 53 18.37 7.94 46.34
CA ASP A 53 17.45 9.03 46.70
C ASP A 53 15.98 8.59 46.67
N GLN A 54 15.61 7.76 45.68
CA GLN A 54 14.27 7.18 45.61
C GLN A 54 13.97 6.29 46.83
N GLN A 55 14.94 5.46 47.26
CA GLN A 55 14.81 4.59 48.44
C GLN A 55 14.75 5.39 49.75
N ARG A 56 15.47 6.51 49.85
CA ARG A 56 15.41 7.42 51.00
C ARG A 56 14.10 8.19 51.10
N GLY A 57 13.22 8.08 50.09
CA GLY A 57 11.94 8.78 50.08
C GLY A 57 12.12 10.30 49.97
N VAL A 58 13.12 10.75 49.21
CA VAL A 58 13.40 12.18 49.05
C VAL A 58 12.14 12.91 48.55
N ARG A 59 11.78 13.99 49.26
CA ARG A 59 10.59 14.82 48.96
C ARG A 59 10.86 15.90 47.92
N LYS A 60 12.06 15.97 47.37
CA LYS A 60 12.45 16.90 46.31
C LYS A 60 12.44 16.18 44.96
N PRO A 61 12.18 16.85 43.84
CA PRO A 61 12.34 16.26 42.52
C PRO A 61 13.81 15.91 42.23
N PRO A 62 14.08 15.02 41.26
CA PRO A 62 15.44 14.78 40.77
C PRO A 62 16.15 16.09 40.43
N SER A 63 17.44 16.19 40.71
CA SER A 63 18.19 17.41 40.39
C SER A 63 18.25 17.60 38.88
N ARG A 64 18.48 18.84 38.44
CA ARG A 64 18.59 19.16 37.00
C ARG A 64 19.66 18.31 36.32
N GLU A 65 20.75 18.02 37.03
CA GLU A 65 21.87 17.19 36.56
C GLU A 65 21.52 15.71 36.42
N ASP A 66 20.46 15.23 37.07
CA ASP A 66 20.05 13.83 37.02
C ASP A 66 19.12 13.54 35.84
N LEU A 67 18.75 14.55 35.06
CA LEU A 67 17.98 14.38 33.84
C LEU A 67 18.93 14.27 32.65
N PHE A 68 18.84 13.18 31.88
CA PHE A 68 19.73 12.93 30.75
C PHE A 68 19.71 14.06 29.71
N ALA A 69 18.54 14.64 29.42
CA ALA A 69 18.41 15.78 28.50
C ALA A 69 19.25 17.00 28.92
N ASN A 70 19.47 17.18 30.22
CA ASN A 70 20.26 18.28 30.75
C ASN A 70 21.76 17.96 30.87
N TYR A 71 22.16 16.70 30.70
CA TYR A 71 23.57 16.29 30.81
C TYR A 71 24.45 16.97 29.76
N PHE A 72 23.88 17.35 28.62
CA PHE A 72 24.57 18.05 27.54
C PHE A 72 24.56 19.58 27.69
N LEU A 73 24.00 20.11 28.78
CA LEU A 73 24.07 21.54 29.05
C LEU A 73 25.46 21.91 29.57
N PRO A 74 26.09 22.98 29.05
CA PRO A 74 27.42 23.41 29.49
C PRO A 74 27.52 23.61 31.01
N GLU A 75 26.46 24.14 31.64
CA GLU A 75 26.45 24.42 33.08
C GLU A 75 26.42 23.16 33.94
N VAL A 76 25.91 22.05 33.39
CA VAL A 76 25.83 20.76 34.06
C VAL A 76 27.13 19.97 33.88
N ARG A 77 27.64 19.90 32.64
CA ARG A 77 28.80 19.06 32.32
C ARG A 77 30.14 19.74 32.63
N ARG A 78 30.18 21.08 32.55
CA ARG A 78 31.40 21.88 32.73
C ARG A 78 31.14 23.09 33.65
N PRO A 79 30.63 22.90 34.87
CA PRO A 79 30.21 23.99 35.75
C PRO A 79 31.34 24.99 36.06
N LYS A 80 32.59 24.51 36.17
CA LYS A 80 33.76 25.37 36.40
C LYS A 80 34.11 26.24 35.18
N LEU A 81 33.96 25.69 33.98
CA LEU A 81 34.24 26.43 32.75
C LEU A 81 33.17 27.51 32.53
N GLU A 82 31.90 27.20 32.79
CA GLU A 82 30.82 28.18 32.74
C GLU A 82 30.93 29.26 33.83
N ALA A 83 31.42 28.91 35.02
CA ALA A 83 31.75 29.91 36.03
C ALA A 83 32.87 30.85 35.54
N ALA A 84 33.93 30.29 34.96
CA ALA A 84 35.03 31.08 34.39
C ALA A 84 34.57 31.97 33.23
N TYR A 85 33.73 31.48 32.32
CA TYR A 85 33.17 32.30 31.24
C TYR A 85 32.29 33.42 31.76
N ARG A 86 31.50 33.18 32.80
CA ARG A 86 30.71 34.24 33.45
C ARG A 86 31.59 35.30 34.12
N GLU A 87 32.67 34.89 34.78
CA GLU A 87 33.64 35.82 35.37
C GLU A 87 34.35 36.67 34.30
N ILE A 88 34.79 36.04 33.21
CA ILE A 88 35.40 36.74 32.06
C ILE A 88 34.39 37.69 31.41
N GLY A 89 33.14 37.25 31.22
CA GLY A 89 32.06 38.07 30.68
C GLY A 89 31.78 39.30 31.57
N ALA A 90 31.68 39.11 32.88
CA ALA A 90 31.49 40.20 33.84
C ALA A 90 32.66 41.19 33.84
N LEU A 91 33.91 40.69 33.74
CA LEU A 91 35.09 41.54 33.59
C LEU A 91 35.06 42.34 32.28
N ALA A 92 34.69 41.71 31.17
CA ALA A 92 34.57 42.37 29.87
C ALA A 92 33.47 43.44 29.88
N GLU A 93 32.29 43.16 30.44
CA GLU A 93 31.22 44.14 30.62
C GLU A 93 31.67 45.32 31.50
N SER A 94 32.38 45.05 32.60
CA SER A 94 32.96 46.08 33.45
C SER A 94 33.99 46.94 32.72
N LEU A 95 34.82 46.34 31.86
CA LEU A 95 35.81 47.06 31.04
C LEU A 95 35.13 47.95 29.99
N VAL A 96 34.10 47.44 29.31
CA VAL A 96 33.31 48.19 28.33
C VAL A 96 32.57 49.35 28.99
N ALA A 97 31.97 49.12 30.17
CA ALA A 97 31.33 50.17 30.95
C ALA A 97 32.30 51.26 31.42
N ALA A 98 33.55 50.90 31.71
CA ALA A 98 34.59 51.85 32.14
C ALA A 98 35.24 52.63 30.97
N THR A 99 35.28 52.05 29.76
CA THR A 99 35.93 52.68 28.59
C THR A 99 35.00 53.48 27.70
N LEU A 100 33.68 53.33 27.85
CA LEU A 100 32.72 54.21 27.18
C LEU A 100 32.47 55.45 28.06
N PRO A 101 32.98 56.63 27.68
CA PRO A 101 32.60 57.85 28.38
C PRO A 101 31.08 57.99 28.32
N SER A 102 30.48 58.32 29.45
CA SER A 102 29.07 58.66 29.56
C SER A 102 28.77 59.80 28.60
N ARG A 103 28.41 59.46 27.35
CA ARG A 103 27.95 60.42 26.37
C ARG A 103 26.60 60.86 26.90
N GLN A 104 26.59 61.99 27.62
CA GLN A 104 25.37 62.70 27.94
C GLN A 104 24.66 62.91 26.61
N VAL A 105 23.59 62.16 26.41
CA VAL A 105 22.67 62.37 25.31
C VAL A 105 22.00 63.69 25.63
N SER A 106 22.55 64.78 25.08
CA SER A 106 21.88 66.07 25.03
C SER A 106 20.52 65.83 24.39
N GLN A 107 19.46 66.08 25.16
CA GLN A 107 18.09 66.14 24.65
C GLN A 107 17.95 67.41 23.84
N ASP A 108 18.52 67.45 22.64
CA ASP A 108 18.13 68.43 21.65
C ASP A 108 16.90 67.91 20.89
N PRO A 109 15.83 68.73 20.73
CA PRO A 109 14.62 68.33 20.05
C PRO A 109 14.94 68.11 18.57
N VAL A 110 14.85 66.85 18.13
CA VAL A 110 14.98 66.49 16.72
C VAL A 110 13.76 67.03 15.98
N THR A 111 13.96 68.18 15.33
CA THR A 111 13.17 68.65 14.21
C THR A 111 13.11 67.59 13.13
N GLU A 112 11.89 67.35 12.67
CA GLU A 112 11.48 66.63 11.47
C GLU A 112 12.40 66.96 10.29
N TYR A 113 13.25 66.01 9.89
CA TYR A 113 13.95 66.08 8.61
C TYR A 113 13.70 64.82 7.79
N GLU A 114 13.24 65.09 6.57
CA GLU A 114 12.79 64.17 5.56
C GLU A 114 13.83 63.11 5.19
N LYS A 115 13.32 61.89 4.99
CA LYS A 115 14.05 60.76 4.41
C LYS A 115 14.46 61.08 2.97
N VAL A 116 15.74 61.37 2.75
CA VAL A 116 16.38 61.22 1.44
C VAL A 116 17.35 60.03 1.52
N PRO A 117 17.20 58.99 0.68
CA PRO A 117 18.12 57.86 0.69
C PRO A 117 19.43 58.26 -0.02
N SER A 118 20.52 58.37 0.73
CA SER A 118 21.86 58.51 0.15
C SER A 118 22.41 57.14 -0.27
N PRO A 119 22.76 56.95 -1.55
CA PRO A 119 23.45 55.77 -2.02
C PRO A 119 24.95 56.06 -1.98
N LEU A 120 25.67 55.47 -1.02
CA LEU A 120 27.10 55.14 -1.03
C LEU A 120 27.65 55.13 0.40
N SER A 121 27.48 53.99 1.06
CA SER A 121 28.36 53.54 2.13
C SER A 121 28.42 52.02 2.05
N ARG A 122 29.30 51.51 1.20
CA ARG A 122 29.76 50.12 1.31
C ARG A 122 30.65 50.03 2.54
N ALA A 123 30.03 50.01 3.71
CA ALA A 123 30.64 49.38 4.86
C ALA A 123 30.79 47.90 4.50
N ILE A 124 32.01 47.38 4.63
CA ILE A 124 32.27 45.95 4.63
C ILE A 124 31.49 45.39 5.82
N VAL A 125 30.28 44.91 5.57
CA VAL A 125 29.56 44.05 6.51
C VAL A 125 30.38 42.76 6.53
N PRO A 126 31.04 42.40 7.64
CA PRO A 126 31.63 41.07 7.72
C PRO A 126 30.49 40.08 7.50
N ALA A 127 30.64 39.20 6.51
CA ALA A 127 29.62 38.23 6.16
C ALA A 127 29.13 37.51 7.44
N PRO A 128 27.82 37.42 7.70
CA PRO A 128 27.26 36.73 8.87
C PRO A 128 27.34 35.20 8.73
N HIS A 129 28.42 34.70 8.13
CA HIS A 129 28.79 33.30 8.03
C HIS A 129 30.14 33.06 8.72
N ALA A 130 30.35 33.71 9.87
CA ALA A 130 31.13 33.04 10.90
C ALA A 130 30.36 31.73 11.19
N MET A 131 30.85 30.65 10.61
CA MET A 131 30.35 29.29 10.82
C MET A 131 30.19 29.09 12.32
N PHE A 132 28.95 29.18 12.82
CA PHE A 132 28.62 28.64 14.12
C PHE A 132 28.82 27.14 13.98
N GLN A 133 30.04 26.68 14.29
CA GLN A 133 30.24 25.27 14.56
C GLN A 133 29.30 24.96 15.73
N PRO A 134 28.32 24.05 15.55
CA PRO A 134 27.43 23.70 16.63
C PRO A 134 28.29 23.24 17.81
N ASP A 135 27.96 23.74 19.00
CA ASP A 135 28.68 23.42 20.22
C ASP A 135 28.84 21.88 20.33
N PRO A 136 30.04 21.35 20.66
CA PRO A 136 30.29 19.92 20.72
C PRO A 136 29.27 19.13 21.56
N LEU A 137 28.72 19.72 22.63
CA LEU A 137 27.70 19.05 23.44
C LEU A 137 26.36 18.95 22.72
N THR A 138 26.03 19.94 21.88
CA THR A 138 24.87 19.89 21.01
C THR A 138 24.99 18.73 20.02
N ILE A 139 26.15 18.57 19.38
CA ILE A 139 26.40 17.45 18.46
C ILE A 139 26.26 16.11 19.20
N GLU A 140 26.87 16.00 20.37
CA GLU A 140 26.82 14.78 21.18
C GLU A 140 25.39 14.43 21.63
N SER A 141 24.58 15.43 21.98
CA SER A 141 23.17 15.24 22.35
C SER A 141 22.36 14.65 21.18
N VAL A 142 22.57 15.14 19.96
CA VAL A 142 21.89 14.66 18.76
C VAL A 142 22.31 13.21 18.44
N VAL A 143 23.59 12.89 18.57
CA VAL A 143 24.11 11.53 18.39
C VAL A 143 23.46 10.57 19.39
N TRP A 144 23.38 10.96 20.67
CA TRP A 144 22.76 10.13 21.70
C TRP A 144 21.26 9.96 21.51
N GLU A 145 20.54 11.00 21.10
CA GLU A 145 19.14 10.87 20.73
C GLU A 145 18.93 9.86 19.60
N ASP A 146 19.77 9.89 18.56
CA ASP A 146 19.68 8.95 17.44
C ASP A 146 19.99 7.51 17.87
N ARG A 147 21.02 7.32 18.70
CA ARG A 147 21.37 6.02 19.30
C ARG A 147 20.23 5.44 20.13
N LEU A 148 19.61 6.24 21.01
CA LEU A 148 18.47 5.79 21.83
C LEU A 148 17.24 5.49 20.98
N LYS A 149 16.95 6.31 19.96
CA LYS A 149 15.88 6.04 18.98
C LYS A 149 16.11 4.71 18.27
N THR A 150 17.36 4.43 17.88
CA THR A 150 17.75 3.17 17.22
C THR A 150 17.65 1.97 18.16
N MET A 151 18.09 2.10 19.41
CA MET A 151 17.97 1.04 20.40
C MET A 151 16.51 0.71 20.73
N ARG A 152 15.66 1.72 20.93
CA ARG A 152 14.23 1.52 21.16
C ARG A 152 13.55 0.83 19.97
N ARG A 153 13.99 1.10 18.73
CA ARG A 153 13.54 0.35 17.54
C ARG A 153 13.99 -1.12 17.55
N GLN A 154 15.17 -1.42 18.10
CA GLN A 154 15.67 -2.80 18.20
C GLN A 154 15.10 -3.57 19.39
N ALA A 155 14.66 -2.87 20.44
CA ALA A 155 13.95 -3.44 21.58
C ALA A 155 12.46 -3.74 21.27
N VAL A 156 11.96 -3.30 20.10
CA VAL A 156 10.71 -3.82 19.57
C VAL A 156 10.88 -5.32 19.45
N ASP A 157 10.03 -6.07 20.15
CA ASP A 157 9.91 -7.51 19.98
C ASP A 157 9.90 -7.79 18.48
N GLN A 158 10.91 -8.54 17.99
CA GLN A 158 11.06 -8.79 16.56
C GLN A 158 9.78 -9.40 15.98
N GLU A 159 9.01 -10.11 16.81
CA GLU A 159 7.71 -10.66 16.47
C GLU A 159 6.65 -9.60 16.14
N LEU A 160 6.74 -8.40 16.70
CA LEU A 160 5.80 -7.29 16.52
C LEU A 160 6.27 -6.28 15.45
N THR A 161 7.26 -6.63 14.65
CA THR A 161 7.65 -5.81 13.50
C THR A 161 6.66 -5.97 12.34
N ILE A 162 6.52 -4.92 11.52
CA ILE A 162 5.64 -4.93 10.34
C ILE A 162 6.02 -6.08 9.40
N LYS A 163 7.31 -6.30 9.13
CA LYS A 163 7.78 -7.34 8.21
C LYS A 163 7.39 -8.74 8.69
N VAL A 164 7.58 -9.05 9.97
CA VAL A 164 7.21 -10.36 10.53
C VAL A 164 5.70 -10.57 10.50
N GLN A 165 4.93 -9.57 10.91
CA GLN A 165 3.46 -9.67 10.90
C GLN A 165 2.88 -9.76 9.48
N LEU A 166 3.49 -9.09 8.51
CA LEU A 166 3.16 -9.20 7.09
C LEU A 166 3.42 -10.62 6.59
N GLN A 167 4.56 -11.23 6.94
CA GLN A 167 4.85 -12.62 6.58
C GLN A 167 3.81 -13.58 7.16
N ARG A 168 3.44 -13.42 8.44
CA ARG A 168 2.36 -14.19 9.08
C ARG A 168 1.03 -14.02 8.34
N PHE A 169 0.68 -12.79 7.96
CA PHE A 169 -0.54 -12.51 7.19
C PHE A 169 -0.53 -13.17 5.80
N LEU A 170 0.60 -13.08 5.07
CA LEU A 170 0.74 -13.68 3.74
C LEU A 170 0.78 -15.21 3.78
N ALA A 171 1.36 -15.81 4.82
CA ALA A 171 1.32 -17.24 5.08
C ALA A 171 -0.13 -17.71 5.28
N LEU A 172 -0.93 -16.98 6.09
CA LEU A 172 -2.35 -17.25 6.24
C LEU A 172 -3.13 -17.12 4.92
N GLN A 173 -2.78 -16.14 4.07
CA GLN A 173 -3.37 -16.07 2.73
C GLN A 173 -2.93 -17.25 1.85
N GLY A 174 -1.73 -17.77 2.03
CA GLY A 174 -1.23 -18.99 1.38
C GLY A 174 -2.05 -20.21 1.74
N SER A 175 -2.31 -20.44 3.04
CA SER A 175 -3.19 -21.53 3.47
C SER A 175 -4.61 -21.42 2.87
N LYS A 176 -5.09 -20.21 2.60
CA LYS A 176 -6.36 -20.00 1.88
C LYS A 176 -6.26 -20.33 0.39
N VAL A 177 -5.09 -20.18 -0.23
CA VAL A 177 -4.85 -20.64 -1.59
C VAL A 177 -4.85 -22.15 -1.64
N ASP A 178 -4.17 -22.81 -0.70
CA ASP A 178 -4.15 -24.28 -0.59
C ASP A 178 -5.56 -24.87 -0.39
N ALA A 179 -6.39 -24.18 0.40
CA ALA A 179 -7.79 -24.52 0.60
C ALA A 179 -8.74 -24.08 -0.54
N ASN A 180 -8.22 -23.57 -1.67
CA ASN A 180 -9.01 -23.05 -2.81
C ASN A 180 -10.00 -21.92 -2.47
N LEU A 181 -9.78 -21.23 -1.35
CA LEU A 181 -10.58 -20.09 -0.90
C LEU A 181 -10.10 -18.77 -1.52
N LEU A 182 -8.82 -18.69 -1.87
CA LEU A 182 -8.16 -17.55 -2.50
C LEU A 182 -7.41 -18.00 -3.76
N SER A 183 -7.32 -17.14 -4.78
CA SER A 183 -6.48 -17.44 -5.95
C SER A 183 -5.03 -17.06 -5.69
N LEU A 184 -4.09 -17.82 -6.26
CA LEU A 184 -2.66 -17.55 -6.15
C LEU A 184 -2.30 -16.12 -6.62
N GLY A 185 -2.82 -15.69 -7.78
CA GLY A 185 -2.60 -14.32 -8.25
C GLY A 185 -3.10 -13.23 -7.29
N ARG A 186 -4.11 -13.50 -6.44
CA ARG A 186 -4.59 -12.56 -5.43
C ARG A 186 -3.64 -12.49 -4.24
N GLN A 187 -3.12 -13.62 -3.77
CA GLN A 187 -2.07 -13.66 -2.75
C GLN A 187 -0.83 -12.90 -3.21
N GLN A 188 -0.38 -13.12 -4.45
CA GLN A 188 0.77 -12.40 -5.02
C GLN A 188 0.53 -10.89 -5.07
N THR A 189 -0.66 -10.47 -5.50
CA THR A 189 -1.04 -9.05 -5.52
C THR A 189 -1.00 -8.43 -4.12
N LEU A 190 -1.49 -9.15 -3.10
CA LEU A 190 -1.41 -8.72 -1.70
C LEU A 190 0.06 -8.56 -1.26
N GLY A 191 0.92 -9.52 -1.60
CA GLY A 191 2.35 -9.45 -1.30
C GLY A 191 3.02 -8.21 -1.88
N ILE A 192 2.81 -7.93 -3.18
CA ILE A 192 3.35 -6.74 -3.85
C ILE A 192 2.86 -5.44 -3.19
N HIS A 193 1.58 -5.38 -2.84
CA HIS A 193 1.00 -4.19 -2.22
C HIS A 193 1.53 -3.95 -0.81
N LEU A 194 1.58 -5.00 0.01
CA LEU A 194 1.97 -4.91 1.42
C LEU A 194 3.47 -4.74 1.58
N ASN A 195 4.31 -5.38 0.77
CA ASN A 195 5.75 -5.17 0.80
C ASN A 195 6.09 -3.71 0.46
N SER A 196 5.45 -3.13 -0.56
CA SER A 196 5.61 -1.71 -0.87
C SER A 196 5.16 -0.77 0.26
N PHE A 197 4.17 -1.17 1.06
CA PHE A 197 3.78 -0.42 2.26
C PHE A 197 4.83 -0.56 3.38
N ALA A 198 5.34 -1.78 3.60
CA ALA A 198 6.40 -2.04 4.56
C ALA A 198 7.69 -1.30 4.20
N ASP A 199 8.08 -1.26 2.93
CA ASP A 199 9.25 -0.51 2.45
C ASP A 199 9.08 1.00 2.68
N TRP A 200 7.87 1.53 2.48
CA TRP A 200 7.57 2.95 2.72
C TRP A 200 7.56 3.32 4.21
N LEU A 201 6.95 2.48 5.06
CA LEU A 201 6.82 2.76 6.50
C LEU A 201 8.12 2.43 7.26
N GLY A 202 8.94 1.52 6.71
CA GLY A 202 10.10 0.90 7.34
C GLY A 202 9.73 -0.49 7.87
N GLY A 203 10.18 -1.56 7.20
CA GLY A 203 9.76 -2.92 7.54
C GLY A 203 10.11 -3.40 8.96
N GLY A 204 11.13 -2.80 9.58
CA GLY A 204 11.52 -3.05 10.97
C GLY A 204 10.78 -2.21 12.01
N ALA A 205 9.90 -1.28 11.59
CA ALA A 205 9.09 -0.51 12.53
C ALA A 205 8.08 -1.42 13.25
N ALA A 206 7.70 -1.02 14.46
CA ALA A 206 6.69 -1.75 15.24
C ALA A 206 5.32 -1.61 14.59
N VAL A 207 4.48 -2.66 14.65
CA VAL A 207 3.09 -2.57 14.17
C VAL A 207 2.25 -1.53 14.93
N THR A 208 2.63 -1.20 16.16
CA THR A 208 2.00 -0.16 16.98
C THR A 208 2.22 1.25 16.42
N GLU A 209 3.19 1.45 15.53
CA GLU A 209 3.40 2.73 14.83
C GLU A 209 2.33 3.00 13.76
N ILE A 210 1.55 2.00 13.37
CA ILE A 210 0.47 2.15 12.39
C ILE A 210 -0.69 2.93 13.03
N SER A 211 -0.62 4.26 12.91
CA SER A 211 -1.63 5.19 13.40
C SER A 211 -2.52 5.72 12.26
N GLY A 212 -3.61 6.41 12.63
CA GLY A 212 -4.45 7.11 11.64
C GLY A 212 -3.64 8.14 10.82
N GLN A 213 -2.73 8.86 11.46
CA GLN A 213 -1.84 9.82 10.78
C GLN A 213 -0.92 9.13 9.76
N LYS A 214 -0.34 7.97 10.10
CA LYS A 214 0.48 7.20 9.15
C LYS A 214 -0.33 6.68 7.97
N LEU A 215 -1.58 6.27 8.19
CA LEU A 215 -2.48 5.85 7.10
C LEU A 215 -2.83 7.01 6.17
N LEU A 216 -3.08 8.22 6.70
CA LEU A 216 -3.28 9.44 5.90
C LEU A 216 -2.03 9.81 5.12
N ALA A 217 -0.85 9.74 5.75
CA ALA A 217 0.43 9.99 5.09
C ALA A 217 0.68 8.97 3.96
N TYR A 218 0.36 7.69 4.17
CA TYR A 218 0.46 6.68 3.12
C TYR A 218 -0.51 6.96 1.97
N ARG A 219 -1.76 7.34 2.27
CA ARG A 219 -2.72 7.77 1.24
C ARG A 219 -2.19 8.95 0.43
N ALA A 220 -1.63 9.97 1.08
CA ALA A 220 -1.03 11.12 0.41
C ALA A 220 0.12 10.70 -0.52
N TYR A 221 1.01 9.82 -0.04
CA TYR A 221 2.07 9.21 -0.84
C TYR A 221 1.51 8.49 -2.07
N LEU A 222 0.46 7.66 -1.92
CA LEU A 222 -0.16 6.96 -3.04
C LEU A 222 -0.74 7.94 -4.09
N LEU A 223 -1.38 9.03 -3.66
CA LEU A 223 -1.90 10.07 -4.55
C LEU A 223 -0.78 10.84 -5.26
N GLU A 224 0.32 11.13 -4.57
CA GLU A 224 1.51 11.73 -5.18
C GLU A 224 2.08 10.85 -6.31
N GLN A 225 2.13 9.52 -6.11
CA GLN A 225 2.54 8.60 -7.18
C GLN A 225 1.58 8.60 -8.37
N VAL A 226 0.29 8.89 -8.16
CA VAL A 226 -0.69 9.09 -9.24
C VAL A 226 -0.42 10.39 -9.98
N THR A 227 -0.20 11.50 -9.27
CA THR A 227 0.14 12.80 -9.87
C THR A 227 1.43 12.72 -10.70
N ARG A 228 2.40 11.92 -10.27
CA ARG A 228 3.65 11.64 -11.01
C ARG A 228 3.48 10.72 -12.23
N GLY A 229 2.26 10.27 -12.52
CA GLY A 229 1.98 9.34 -13.62
C GLY A 229 2.52 7.92 -13.42
N LYS A 230 3.07 7.60 -12.24
CA LYS A 230 3.60 6.27 -11.95
C LYS A 230 2.49 5.23 -11.80
N TRP A 231 1.35 5.62 -11.22
CA TRP A 231 0.22 4.74 -10.99
C TRP A 231 -1.11 5.34 -11.48
N MET A 232 -2.02 4.45 -11.85
CA MET A 232 -3.43 4.80 -12.00
C MET A 232 -4.11 4.94 -10.64
N LEU A 233 -5.15 5.76 -10.58
CA LEU A 233 -5.95 5.98 -9.37
C LEU A 233 -6.57 4.67 -8.82
N SER A 234 -6.96 3.74 -9.71
CA SER A 234 -7.44 2.41 -9.32
C SER A 234 -6.38 1.59 -8.61
N THR A 235 -5.12 1.64 -9.06
CA THR A 235 -3.99 0.93 -8.47
C THR A 235 -3.70 1.44 -7.06
N ALA A 236 -3.70 2.78 -6.87
CA ALA A 236 -3.56 3.39 -5.56
C ALA A 236 -4.70 2.96 -4.61
N SER A 237 -5.94 2.98 -5.09
CA SER A 237 -7.11 2.52 -4.33
C SER A 237 -6.99 1.04 -3.91
N GLU A 238 -6.52 0.16 -4.79
CA GLU A 238 -6.32 -1.27 -4.49
C GLU A 238 -5.17 -1.52 -3.50
N ARG A 239 -4.07 -0.77 -3.61
CA ARG A 239 -2.97 -0.81 -2.64
C ARG A 239 -3.46 -0.40 -1.25
N LEU A 240 -4.15 0.74 -1.15
CA LEU A 240 -4.72 1.21 0.11
C LEU A 240 -5.72 0.20 0.69
N GLY A 241 -6.60 -0.37 -0.15
CA GLY A 241 -7.54 -1.41 0.28
C GLY A 241 -6.84 -2.66 0.84
N SER A 242 -5.68 -3.03 0.30
CA SER A 242 -4.87 -4.16 0.79
C SER A 242 -4.28 -3.84 2.17
N VAL A 243 -3.74 -2.62 2.36
CA VAL A 243 -3.25 -2.15 3.66
C VAL A 243 -4.37 -2.09 4.70
N LYS A 244 -5.55 -1.54 4.36
CA LYS A 244 -6.73 -1.52 5.26
C LYS A 244 -7.10 -2.93 5.71
N SER A 245 -7.05 -3.92 4.81
CA SER A 245 -7.31 -5.32 5.14
C SER A 245 -6.27 -5.90 6.10
N PHE A 246 -4.99 -5.57 5.91
CA PHE A 246 -3.90 -6.02 6.78
C PHE A 246 -4.01 -5.41 8.18
N VAL A 247 -4.26 -4.10 8.30
CA VAL A 247 -4.42 -3.44 9.62
C VAL A 247 -5.62 -3.99 10.39
N ARG A 248 -6.73 -4.26 9.72
CA ARG A 248 -7.88 -4.93 10.36
C ARG A 248 -7.55 -6.35 10.83
N TRP A 249 -6.68 -7.06 10.11
CA TRP A 249 -6.21 -8.36 10.54
C TRP A 249 -5.33 -8.25 11.79
N LEU A 250 -4.37 -7.31 11.81
CA LEU A 250 -3.52 -7.06 12.99
C LEU A 250 -4.34 -6.81 14.26
N TRP A 251 -5.43 -6.05 14.14
CA TRP A 251 -6.34 -5.80 15.25
C TRP A 251 -7.09 -7.07 15.70
N ARG A 252 -7.63 -7.86 14.76
CA ARG A 252 -8.33 -9.11 15.07
C ARG A 252 -7.44 -10.18 15.70
N THR A 253 -6.14 -10.14 15.43
CA THR A 253 -5.15 -11.05 16.02
C THR A 253 -4.42 -10.43 17.20
N GLU A 254 -4.93 -9.31 17.74
CA GLU A 254 -4.41 -8.63 18.94
C GLU A 254 -2.95 -8.13 18.82
N ALA A 255 -2.39 -8.08 17.61
CA ALA A 255 -1.05 -7.52 17.36
C ALA A 255 -1.02 -6.00 17.55
N ILE A 256 -2.18 -5.34 17.44
CA ILE A 256 -2.39 -3.95 17.85
C ILE A 256 -3.59 -3.86 18.78
N LYS A 257 -3.50 -3.04 19.83
CA LYS A 257 -4.53 -2.94 20.87
C LYS A 257 -5.83 -2.26 20.39
N SER A 258 -5.70 -1.30 19.49
CA SER A 258 -6.83 -0.48 19.03
C SER A 258 -6.80 -0.30 17.52
N LEU A 259 -7.96 -0.45 16.87
CA LEU A 259 -8.11 -0.14 15.46
C LEU A 259 -8.07 1.39 15.25
N PRO A 260 -7.27 1.92 14.30
CA PRO A 260 -7.33 3.34 13.96
C PRO A 260 -8.75 3.76 13.53
N ARG A 261 -9.30 4.81 14.14
CA ARG A 261 -10.67 5.33 13.88
C ARG A 261 -10.97 5.58 12.39
N LEU A 262 -9.94 5.86 11.59
CA LEU A 262 -10.08 6.03 10.14
C LEU A 262 -10.52 4.76 9.39
N LEU A 263 -10.52 3.60 10.05
CA LEU A 263 -10.96 2.33 9.49
C LEU A 263 -12.39 1.94 9.88
N ASP A 264 -13.08 2.80 10.63
CA ASP A 264 -14.48 2.64 10.99
C ASP A 264 -15.37 2.69 9.74
N ALA A 265 -16.53 2.02 9.79
CA ALA A 265 -17.37 1.77 8.62
C ALA A 265 -17.95 3.03 7.95
N GLY A 266 -17.92 4.19 8.63
CA GLY A 266 -18.41 5.48 8.11
C GLY A 266 -17.32 6.51 7.78
N CYS A 267 -16.04 6.16 7.92
CA CYS A 267 -14.94 7.08 7.63
C CYS A 267 -14.52 6.99 6.15
N HIS A 268 -14.60 8.11 5.44
CA HIS A 268 -14.31 8.21 4.00
C HIS A 268 -12.94 8.85 3.71
N GLU A 269 -12.20 9.26 4.74
CA GLU A 269 -10.93 9.98 4.65
C GLU A 269 -9.81 9.11 4.02
N LEU A 270 -9.96 7.78 4.13
CA LEU A 270 -9.09 6.80 3.47
C LEU A 270 -9.64 6.32 2.13
N GLU A 271 -10.59 7.03 1.51
CA GLU A 271 -11.05 6.72 0.16
C GLU A 271 -10.18 7.39 -0.89
N ILE A 272 -9.88 6.61 -1.92
CA ILE A 272 -9.30 7.08 -3.17
C ILE A 272 -10.38 6.80 -4.21
N GLY A 273 -11.00 7.87 -4.70
CA GLY A 273 -12.07 7.79 -5.69
C GLY A 273 -11.62 6.97 -6.90
N LYS A 274 -12.54 6.24 -7.52
CA LYS A 274 -12.23 5.50 -8.75
C LYS A 274 -12.90 6.22 -9.90
N SER A 275 -12.12 6.74 -10.85
CA SER A 275 -12.71 7.25 -12.09
C SER A 275 -13.32 6.06 -12.84
N ARG A 276 -14.62 6.12 -13.11
CA ARG A 276 -15.27 5.19 -14.03
C ARG A 276 -14.91 5.63 -15.45
N GLY A 277 -13.77 5.16 -15.95
CA GLY A 277 -13.38 5.40 -17.34
C GLY A 277 -14.44 4.86 -18.30
N ALA A 278 -14.54 5.47 -19.48
CA ALA A 278 -15.38 4.97 -20.56
C ALA A 278 -15.09 3.49 -20.83
N ILE A 279 -16.14 2.70 -21.09
CA ILE A 279 -15.97 1.29 -21.42
C ILE A 279 -15.33 1.20 -22.79
N GLU A 280 -14.03 0.92 -22.80
CA GLU A 280 -13.31 0.65 -24.05
C GLU A 280 -13.87 -0.61 -24.72
N THR A 281 -14.32 -0.47 -25.97
CA THR A 281 -14.85 -1.52 -26.85
C THR A 281 -14.14 -1.50 -28.21
N PHE A 282 -14.19 -2.63 -28.91
CA PHE A 282 -13.74 -2.72 -30.30
C PHE A 282 -14.82 -2.21 -31.25
N THR A 283 -14.40 -1.60 -32.35
CA THR A 283 -15.29 -1.32 -33.47
C THR A 283 -15.48 -2.58 -34.32
N LYS A 284 -16.53 -2.61 -35.15
CA LYS A 284 -16.78 -3.72 -36.08
C LYS A 284 -15.61 -3.91 -37.05
N ALA A 285 -15.06 -2.81 -37.58
CA ALA A 285 -13.89 -2.85 -38.47
C ALA A 285 -12.65 -3.43 -37.77
N GLU A 286 -12.39 -3.10 -36.50
CA GLU A 286 -11.30 -3.71 -35.74
C GLU A 286 -11.53 -5.22 -35.52
N ILE A 287 -12.76 -5.64 -35.23
CA ILE A 287 -13.12 -7.06 -35.09
C ILE A 287 -12.91 -7.80 -36.42
N GLY A 288 -13.38 -7.24 -37.54
CA GLY A 288 -13.17 -7.80 -38.87
C GLY A 288 -11.69 -8.03 -39.17
N ARG A 289 -10.86 -6.99 -38.95
CA ARG A 289 -9.39 -7.08 -39.12
C ARG A 289 -8.74 -8.12 -38.19
N LEU A 290 -9.19 -8.19 -36.93
CA LEU A 290 -8.69 -9.18 -35.98
C LEU A 290 -9.03 -10.61 -36.44
N LEU A 291 -10.25 -10.84 -36.93
CA LEU A 291 -10.69 -12.14 -37.39
C LEU A 291 -10.00 -12.55 -38.70
N SER A 292 -9.86 -11.64 -39.67
CA SER A 292 -9.22 -11.95 -40.96
C SER A 292 -7.74 -12.33 -40.80
N GLU A 293 -7.00 -11.60 -39.96
CA GLU A 293 -5.55 -11.74 -39.80
C GLU A 293 -5.12 -12.76 -38.72
N ALA A 294 -6.07 -13.25 -37.91
CA ALA A 294 -5.80 -14.24 -36.88
C ALA A 294 -5.52 -15.63 -37.46
N SER A 295 -4.56 -16.35 -36.87
CA SER A 295 -4.45 -17.80 -37.08
C SER A 295 -5.73 -18.52 -36.65
N PRO A 296 -6.05 -19.72 -37.18
CA PRO A 296 -7.27 -20.46 -36.81
C PRO A 296 -7.48 -20.57 -35.29
N ARG A 297 -6.43 -20.93 -34.55
CA ARG A 297 -6.40 -20.96 -33.09
C ARG A 297 -6.72 -19.60 -32.43
N THR A 298 -6.08 -18.52 -32.89
CA THR A 298 -6.30 -17.19 -32.30
C THR A 298 -7.70 -16.66 -32.62
N ARG A 299 -8.18 -16.96 -33.84
CA ARG A 299 -9.53 -16.66 -34.31
C ARG A 299 -10.56 -17.37 -33.43
N LEU A 300 -10.35 -18.64 -33.09
CA LEU A 300 -11.18 -19.37 -32.14
C LEU A 300 -11.26 -18.67 -30.78
N TYR A 301 -10.14 -18.22 -30.22
CA TYR A 301 -10.15 -17.52 -28.92
C TYR A 301 -10.98 -16.23 -28.96
N ILE A 302 -10.85 -15.45 -30.03
CA ILE A 302 -11.61 -14.22 -30.26
C ILE A 302 -13.11 -14.55 -30.35
N LEU A 303 -13.47 -15.52 -31.20
CA LEU A 303 -14.84 -15.94 -31.42
C LEU A 303 -15.49 -16.49 -30.15
N LEU A 304 -14.82 -17.36 -29.39
CA LEU A 304 -15.31 -17.84 -28.10
C LEU A 304 -15.61 -16.67 -27.15
N THR A 305 -14.74 -15.67 -27.10
CA THR A 305 -14.93 -14.51 -26.22
C THR A 305 -16.12 -13.65 -26.66
N LEU A 306 -16.29 -13.42 -27.95
CA LEU A 306 -17.41 -12.64 -28.50
C LEU A 306 -18.74 -13.39 -28.38
N ASN A 307 -18.73 -14.71 -28.61
CA ASN A 307 -19.92 -15.56 -28.61
C ASN A 307 -20.39 -15.94 -27.20
N THR A 308 -19.48 -16.08 -26.23
CA THR A 308 -19.80 -16.67 -24.91
C THR A 308 -19.33 -15.82 -23.72
N ALA A 309 -18.78 -14.63 -23.97
CA ALA A 309 -18.21 -13.75 -22.94
C ALA A 309 -17.19 -14.43 -22.01
N MET A 310 -16.52 -15.48 -22.48
CA MET A 310 -15.47 -16.14 -21.71
C MET A 310 -14.22 -15.27 -21.56
N THR A 311 -13.53 -15.39 -20.43
CA THR A 311 -12.18 -14.84 -20.26
C THR A 311 -11.13 -15.86 -20.71
N GLN A 312 -9.84 -15.47 -20.80
CA GLN A 312 -8.77 -16.43 -21.15
C GLN A 312 -8.75 -17.65 -20.21
N LYS A 313 -9.00 -17.44 -18.91
CA LYS A 313 -9.10 -18.54 -17.95
C LYS A 313 -10.30 -19.43 -18.23
N ASP A 314 -11.46 -18.85 -18.51
CA ASP A 314 -12.66 -19.64 -18.82
C ASP A 314 -12.41 -20.49 -20.09
N ILE A 315 -11.81 -19.93 -21.15
CA ILE A 315 -11.44 -20.68 -22.36
C ILE A 315 -10.46 -21.82 -22.04
N SER A 316 -9.44 -21.57 -21.22
CA SER A 316 -8.47 -22.60 -20.84
C SER A 316 -9.04 -23.69 -19.93
N ASP A 317 -10.07 -23.38 -19.15
CA ASP A 317 -10.72 -24.31 -18.22
C ASP A 317 -11.96 -24.98 -18.84
N LEU A 318 -12.24 -24.75 -20.13
CA LEU A 318 -13.36 -25.39 -20.82
C LEU A 318 -13.12 -26.90 -20.91
N ASN A 319 -14.03 -27.69 -20.35
CA ASN A 319 -13.94 -29.15 -20.33
C ASN A 319 -14.82 -29.81 -21.40
N TRP A 320 -14.47 -31.04 -21.77
CA TRP A 320 -15.17 -31.82 -22.79
C TRP A 320 -16.65 -32.06 -22.48
N ASP A 321 -16.97 -32.27 -21.21
CA ASP A 321 -18.33 -32.46 -20.69
C ASP A 321 -19.16 -31.17 -20.67
N GLU A 322 -18.52 -30.01 -20.79
CA GLU A 322 -19.20 -28.71 -20.92
C GLU A 322 -19.60 -28.40 -22.37
N VAL A 323 -19.25 -29.25 -23.35
CA VAL A 323 -19.55 -29.04 -24.78
C VAL A 323 -20.54 -30.09 -25.27
N ASP A 324 -21.70 -29.63 -25.72
CA ASP A 324 -22.63 -30.45 -26.49
C ASP A 324 -22.20 -30.41 -27.96
N TRP A 325 -21.44 -31.43 -28.36
CA TRP A 325 -20.90 -31.58 -29.72
C TRP A 325 -21.96 -31.87 -30.77
N GLN A 326 -23.15 -32.33 -30.37
CA GLN A 326 -24.23 -32.59 -31.32
C GLN A 326 -25.04 -31.32 -31.57
N ALA A 327 -25.40 -30.61 -30.50
CA ALA A 327 -26.18 -29.38 -30.60
C ALA A 327 -25.33 -28.13 -30.90
N GLY A 328 -24.00 -28.24 -30.84
CA GLY A 328 -23.07 -27.12 -31.03
C GLY A 328 -23.18 -26.08 -29.92
N ARG A 329 -23.23 -26.53 -28.66
CA ARG A 329 -23.43 -25.65 -27.48
C ARG A 329 -22.31 -25.79 -26.47
N ILE A 330 -22.11 -24.74 -25.69
CA ILE A 330 -21.34 -24.81 -24.44
C ILE A 330 -22.29 -24.59 -23.28
N ILE A 331 -22.37 -25.56 -22.37
CA ILE A 331 -23.19 -25.52 -21.16
C ILE A 331 -22.26 -25.45 -19.97
N ARG A 332 -22.14 -24.27 -19.33
CA ARG A 332 -21.17 -24.12 -18.26
C ARG A 332 -21.52 -23.12 -17.18
N LYS A 333 -20.91 -23.35 -16.02
CA LYS A 333 -20.83 -22.38 -14.92
C LYS A 333 -19.48 -21.68 -14.97
N ARG A 334 -19.47 -20.35 -14.84
CA ARG A 334 -18.24 -19.54 -14.98
C ARG A 334 -17.17 -19.94 -13.96
N SER A 335 -15.92 -20.16 -14.39
CA SER A 335 -14.82 -20.66 -13.53
C SER A 335 -14.59 -19.81 -12.28
N LYS A 336 -14.61 -18.46 -12.41
CA LYS A 336 -14.36 -17.55 -11.28
C LYS A 336 -15.40 -17.68 -10.15
N THR A 337 -16.63 -18.01 -10.49
CA THR A 337 -17.76 -17.99 -9.56
C THR A 337 -18.45 -19.35 -9.42
N ARG A 338 -17.85 -20.42 -9.97
CA ARG A 338 -18.39 -21.79 -9.97
C ARG A 338 -18.77 -22.31 -8.58
N ARG A 339 -18.02 -21.88 -7.55
CA ARG A 339 -18.26 -22.24 -6.13
C ARG A 339 -19.48 -21.60 -5.49
N PHE A 340 -20.10 -20.59 -6.13
CA PHE A 340 -21.27 -19.93 -5.59
C PHE A 340 -22.52 -20.52 -6.23
N ASP A 341 -23.45 -21.00 -5.42
CA ASP A 341 -24.68 -21.66 -5.90
C ASP A 341 -25.52 -20.74 -6.77
N ALA A 342 -25.60 -19.45 -6.40
CA ALA A 342 -26.31 -18.43 -7.17
C ALA A 342 -25.71 -18.13 -8.56
N THR A 343 -24.53 -18.65 -8.91
CA THR A 343 -23.98 -18.43 -10.26
C THR A 343 -24.73 -19.30 -11.27
N PRO A 344 -25.29 -18.72 -12.35
CA PRO A 344 -26.07 -19.49 -13.31
C PRO A 344 -25.18 -20.45 -14.11
N ILE A 345 -25.76 -21.58 -14.52
CA ILE A 345 -25.27 -22.41 -15.61
C ILE A 345 -25.86 -21.83 -16.89
N VAL A 346 -25.01 -21.50 -17.85
CA VAL A 346 -25.45 -20.83 -19.09
C VAL A 346 -25.19 -21.77 -20.27
N SER A 347 -26.21 -21.92 -21.13
CA SER A 347 -26.18 -22.74 -22.34
C SER A 347 -26.03 -21.85 -23.57
N TYR A 348 -24.79 -21.64 -24.01
CA TYR A 348 -24.46 -20.81 -25.15
C TYR A 348 -24.54 -21.61 -26.46
N LYS A 349 -25.44 -21.24 -27.36
CA LYS A 349 -25.38 -21.71 -28.75
C LYS A 349 -24.18 -21.09 -29.45
N LEU A 350 -23.32 -21.94 -30.02
CA LEU A 350 -22.14 -21.48 -30.73
C LEU A 350 -22.51 -21.01 -32.13
N TRP A 351 -21.86 -19.95 -32.58
CA TRP A 351 -21.89 -19.54 -33.98
C TRP A 351 -21.26 -20.63 -34.84
N PRO A 352 -21.71 -20.81 -36.10
CA PRO A 352 -21.20 -21.87 -36.97
C PRO A 352 -19.67 -21.85 -37.11
N GLU A 353 -19.07 -20.68 -37.29
CA GLU A 353 -17.62 -20.51 -37.38
C GLU A 353 -16.90 -20.81 -36.07
N THR A 354 -17.50 -20.47 -34.92
CA THR A 354 -16.95 -20.78 -33.59
C THR A 354 -16.94 -22.28 -33.38
N PHE A 355 -18.06 -22.95 -33.67
CA PHE A 355 -18.19 -24.39 -33.47
C PHE A 355 -17.30 -25.20 -34.40
N ARG A 356 -17.21 -24.79 -35.69
CA ARG A 356 -16.30 -25.39 -36.67
C ARG A 356 -14.85 -25.31 -36.19
N LEU A 357 -14.40 -24.14 -35.74
CA LEU A 357 -13.04 -23.97 -35.25
C LEU A 357 -12.81 -24.70 -33.92
N LEU A 358 -13.77 -24.68 -33.00
CA LEU A 358 -13.68 -25.44 -31.75
C LEU A 358 -13.52 -26.94 -32.03
N THR A 359 -14.27 -27.44 -33.00
CA THR A 359 -14.16 -28.80 -33.50
C THR A 359 -12.75 -29.03 -34.05
N SER A 360 -12.24 -28.22 -34.99
CA SER A 360 -10.91 -28.48 -35.58
C SER A 360 -9.74 -28.34 -34.60
N GLU A 361 -9.89 -27.53 -33.56
CA GLU A 361 -8.82 -27.15 -32.63
C GLU A 361 -8.89 -27.90 -31.28
N ARG A 362 -9.89 -28.75 -31.06
CA ARG A 362 -10.00 -29.52 -29.80
C ARG A 362 -8.81 -30.48 -29.61
N SER A 363 -8.53 -30.84 -28.36
CA SER A 363 -7.58 -31.92 -28.05
C SER A 363 -8.04 -33.25 -28.67
N SER A 364 -7.14 -34.23 -28.80
CA SER A 364 -7.48 -35.53 -29.38
C SER A 364 -7.96 -36.56 -28.37
N ASP A 365 -7.72 -36.32 -27.08
CA ASP A 365 -7.99 -37.25 -25.97
C ASP A 365 -9.46 -37.44 -25.64
N GLY A 366 -10.34 -36.50 -26.04
CA GLY A 366 -11.78 -36.60 -25.77
C GLY A 366 -12.14 -36.49 -24.28
N ALA A 367 -11.20 -36.09 -23.42
CA ALA A 367 -11.37 -36.05 -21.97
C ALA A 367 -10.66 -34.83 -21.35
N GLY A 368 -11.17 -34.33 -20.22
CA GLY A 368 -10.57 -33.19 -19.54
C GLY A 368 -10.78 -31.87 -20.29
N ARG A 369 -9.71 -31.12 -20.54
CA ARG A 369 -9.78 -29.78 -21.16
C ARG A 369 -9.89 -29.88 -22.69
N VAL A 370 -10.79 -29.12 -23.29
CA VAL A 370 -10.99 -29.07 -24.75
C VAL A 370 -9.80 -28.46 -25.47
N LEU A 371 -9.15 -27.47 -24.87
CA LEU A 371 -8.10 -26.69 -25.50
C LEU A 371 -6.79 -26.76 -24.69
N LEU A 372 -5.79 -27.39 -25.27
CA LEU A 372 -4.45 -27.52 -24.71
C LEU A 372 -3.44 -26.67 -25.49
N ASN A 373 -2.27 -26.45 -24.88
CA ASN A 373 -1.11 -25.89 -25.56
C ASN A 373 -0.37 -26.99 -26.35
N VAL A 374 0.67 -26.61 -27.08
CA VAL A 374 1.46 -27.54 -27.92
C VAL A 374 2.15 -28.66 -27.14
N ASN A 375 2.33 -28.49 -25.83
CA ASN A 375 2.93 -29.48 -24.92
C ASN A 375 1.85 -30.29 -24.17
N GLY A 376 0.58 -30.21 -24.56
CA GLY A 376 -0.53 -30.88 -23.86
C GLY A 376 -0.93 -30.26 -22.51
N GLY A 377 -0.32 -29.14 -22.12
CA GLY A 377 -0.65 -28.43 -20.88
C GLY A 377 -1.82 -27.44 -21.06
N PRO A 378 -2.33 -26.84 -19.97
CA PRO A 378 -3.33 -25.78 -20.06
C PRO A 378 -2.82 -24.55 -20.82
N LEU A 379 -3.75 -23.82 -21.45
CA LEU A 379 -3.48 -22.51 -22.09
C LEU A 379 -3.28 -21.38 -21.08
N TRP A 380 -3.78 -21.56 -19.86
CA TRP A 380 -3.65 -20.63 -18.76
C TRP A 380 -3.31 -21.39 -17.47
N SER A 381 -2.24 -20.97 -16.80
CA SER A 381 -1.89 -21.52 -15.49
C SER A 381 -1.23 -20.46 -14.60
N GLU A 382 -1.40 -20.64 -13.30
CA GLU A 382 -0.69 -19.91 -12.27
C GLU A 382 -0.04 -20.95 -11.35
N SER A 383 1.24 -20.78 -11.02
CA SER A 383 1.98 -21.64 -10.12
C SER A 383 3.02 -20.83 -9.33
N MET A 384 3.50 -21.38 -8.21
CA MET A 384 4.77 -20.96 -7.62
C MET A 384 5.85 -21.94 -8.07
N ASP A 385 7.07 -21.45 -8.32
CA ASP A 385 8.22 -22.33 -8.44
C ASP A 385 8.84 -22.66 -7.07
N ASP A 386 9.84 -23.54 -7.06
CA ASP A 386 10.51 -24.01 -5.84
C ASP A 386 11.19 -22.88 -5.04
N ALA A 387 11.48 -21.74 -5.69
CA ALA A 387 12.01 -20.54 -5.06
C ALA A 387 10.92 -19.60 -4.51
N GLY A 388 9.64 -20.00 -4.62
CA GLY A 388 8.48 -19.20 -4.24
C GLY A 388 8.14 -18.09 -5.24
N ALA A 389 8.75 -18.08 -6.43
CA ALA A 389 8.47 -17.08 -7.44
C ALA A 389 7.17 -17.40 -8.17
N TYR A 390 6.29 -16.40 -8.23
CA TYR A 390 5.02 -16.53 -8.92
C TYR A 390 5.21 -16.58 -10.44
N ARG A 391 4.74 -17.66 -11.06
CA ARG A 391 4.73 -17.85 -12.51
C ARG A 391 3.30 -17.85 -13.03
N LYS A 392 3.12 -17.19 -14.17
CA LYS A 392 1.85 -17.17 -14.89
C LYS A 392 2.10 -17.44 -16.35
N VAL A 393 1.38 -18.42 -16.88
CA VAL A 393 1.31 -18.74 -18.30
C VAL A 393 -0.05 -18.32 -18.81
N ASP A 394 -0.08 -17.56 -19.91
CA ASP A 394 -1.30 -17.14 -20.60
C ASP A 394 -1.01 -17.15 -22.12
N ASN A 395 -1.17 -18.32 -22.74
CA ASN A 395 -0.94 -18.54 -24.16
C ASN A 395 -1.92 -17.73 -25.01
N ILE A 396 -3.15 -17.56 -24.54
CA ILE A 396 -4.21 -16.79 -25.24
C ILE A 396 -3.83 -15.32 -25.29
N ARG A 397 -3.42 -14.73 -24.15
CA ARG A 397 -2.91 -13.36 -24.11
C ARG A 397 -1.72 -13.22 -25.04
N SER A 398 -0.73 -14.11 -24.95
CA SER A 398 0.47 -14.04 -25.79
C SER A 398 0.15 -14.09 -27.28
N ALA A 399 -0.77 -14.95 -27.70
CA ALA A 399 -1.23 -15.04 -29.09
C ALA A 399 -1.93 -13.76 -29.55
N PHE A 400 -2.87 -13.24 -28.76
CA PHE A 400 -3.60 -12.02 -29.08
C PHE A 400 -2.71 -10.77 -29.06
N GLU A 401 -1.75 -10.68 -28.14
CA GLU A 401 -0.77 -9.58 -28.04
C GLU A 401 0.08 -9.46 -29.30
N ARG A 402 0.51 -10.58 -29.88
CA ARG A 402 1.24 -10.59 -31.16
C ARG A 402 0.36 -10.09 -32.30
N LEU A 403 -0.88 -10.59 -32.38
CA LEU A 403 -1.84 -10.17 -33.40
C LEU A 403 -2.16 -8.66 -33.30
N ARG A 404 -2.54 -8.17 -32.12
CA ARG A 404 -2.90 -6.75 -31.97
C ARG A 404 -1.72 -5.82 -32.27
N ARG A 405 -0.48 -6.23 -31.92
CA ARG A 405 0.73 -5.46 -32.24
C ARG A 405 0.98 -5.41 -33.74
N LYS A 406 0.83 -6.54 -34.45
CA LYS A 406 0.89 -6.60 -35.92
C LYS A 406 -0.09 -5.62 -36.56
N LEU A 407 -1.29 -5.48 -36.00
CA LEU A 407 -2.36 -4.65 -36.56
C LEU A 407 -2.38 -3.19 -36.06
N GLY A 408 -1.51 -2.81 -35.13
CA GLY A 408 -1.50 -1.49 -34.51
C GLY A 408 -2.68 -1.23 -33.55
N ILE A 409 -3.27 -2.29 -32.97
CA ILE A 409 -4.45 -2.19 -32.11
C ILE A 409 -4.04 -2.17 -30.62
N GLY A 410 -4.37 -1.08 -29.93
CA GLY A 410 -4.01 -0.86 -28.52
C GLY A 410 -4.86 -1.62 -27.49
N LYS A 411 -6.05 -2.08 -27.88
CA LYS A 411 -7.06 -2.65 -26.99
C LYS A 411 -6.70 -4.07 -26.51
N PRO A 412 -6.84 -4.39 -25.21
CA PRO A 412 -6.54 -5.72 -24.67
C PRO A 412 -7.65 -6.74 -24.98
N PHE A 413 -7.32 -8.04 -24.89
CA PHE A 413 -8.25 -9.15 -25.16
C PHE A 413 -9.58 -9.05 -24.40
N LYS A 414 -9.54 -8.62 -23.14
CA LYS A 414 -10.74 -8.44 -22.29
C LYS A 414 -11.77 -7.46 -22.88
N CYS A 415 -11.35 -6.54 -23.76
CA CYS A 415 -12.26 -5.61 -24.42
C CYS A 415 -13.19 -6.32 -25.43
N LEU A 416 -12.87 -7.54 -25.92
CA LEU A 416 -13.78 -8.34 -26.74
C LEU A 416 -15.04 -8.71 -25.96
N LYS A 417 -14.87 -9.24 -24.74
CA LYS A 417 -15.97 -9.54 -23.82
C LYS A 417 -16.81 -8.29 -23.52
N LYS A 418 -16.15 -7.15 -23.29
CA LYS A 418 -16.84 -5.87 -23.07
C LYS A 418 -17.65 -5.45 -24.29
N THR A 419 -17.09 -5.62 -25.49
CA THR A 419 -17.74 -5.26 -26.75
C THR A 419 -19.01 -6.05 -26.93
N ALA A 420 -18.95 -7.38 -26.88
CA ALA A 420 -20.12 -8.24 -26.99
C ALA A 420 -21.20 -7.92 -25.94
N ALA A 421 -20.79 -7.72 -24.68
CA ALA A 421 -21.72 -7.39 -23.61
C ALA A 421 -22.32 -5.97 -23.74
N SER A 422 -21.57 -5.01 -24.29
CA SER A 422 -22.06 -3.66 -24.58
C SER A 422 -23.05 -3.66 -25.74
N GLU A 423 -22.81 -4.45 -26.79
CA GLU A 423 -23.77 -4.63 -27.90
C GLU A 423 -25.10 -5.19 -27.37
N ILE A 424 -25.08 -6.29 -26.60
CA ILE A 424 -26.30 -6.84 -25.98
C ILE A 424 -26.98 -5.79 -25.09
N ALA A 425 -26.20 -5.06 -24.27
CA ALA A 425 -26.75 -4.03 -23.39
C ALA A 425 -27.39 -2.84 -24.13
N GLY A 426 -26.92 -2.55 -25.35
CA GLY A 426 -27.45 -1.50 -26.22
C GLY A 426 -28.70 -1.93 -26.99
N SER A 427 -28.98 -3.22 -27.11
CA SER A 427 -30.19 -3.74 -27.75
C SER A 427 -31.44 -3.40 -26.93
N LYS A 428 -32.48 -2.86 -27.58
CA LYS A 428 -33.78 -2.65 -26.93
C LYS A 428 -34.41 -3.97 -26.47
N GLU A 429 -34.22 -5.02 -27.26
CA GLU A 429 -34.86 -6.34 -27.10
C GLU A 429 -34.07 -7.25 -26.14
N TYR A 430 -32.74 -7.23 -26.21
CA TYR A 430 -31.90 -8.22 -25.51
C TYR A 430 -31.13 -7.66 -24.31
N ARG A 431 -31.27 -6.37 -23.96
CA ARG A 431 -30.50 -5.74 -22.86
C ARG A 431 -30.60 -6.46 -21.52
N SER A 432 -31.74 -7.09 -21.22
CA SER A 432 -31.98 -7.84 -19.98
C SER A 432 -31.13 -9.12 -19.90
N LEU A 433 -30.77 -9.71 -21.05
CA LEU A 433 -29.97 -10.93 -21.13
C LEU A 433 -28.48 -10.70 -20.87
N ARG A 434 -28.03 -9.44 -20.74
CA ARG A 434 -26.61 -9.11 -20.50
C ARG A 434 -26.04 -9.81 -19.26
N GLY A 435 -26.82 -9.88 -18.17
CA GLY A 435 -26.39 -10.54 -16.93
C GLY A 435 -26.14 -12.03 -17.12
N LEU A 436 -27.10 -12.70 -17.78
CA LEU A 436 -27.03 -14.11 -18.15
C LEU A 436 -25.86 -14.38 -19.11
N PHE A 437 -25.72 -13.58 -20.18
CA PHE A 437 -24.62 -13.66 -21.13
C PHE A 437 -23.24 -13.56 -20.47
N LEU A 438 -23.11 -12.73 -19.42
CA LEU A 438 -21.85 -12.58 -18.68
C LEU A 438 -21.59 -13.70 -17.67
N GLY A 439 -22.57 -14.57 -17.43
CA GLY A 439 -22.55 -15.58 -16.36
C GLY A 439 -22.41 -14.95 -14.97
N HIS A 440 -23.03 -13.80 -14.76
CA HIS A 440 -23.01 -13.12 -13.46
C HIS A 440 -24.07 -13.72 -12.53
N ALA A 441 -23.72 -13.90 -11.26
CA ALA A 441 -24.73 -14.19 -10.24
C ALA A 441 -25.71 -13.00 -10.15
N PRO A 442 -27.01 -13.26 -10.08
CA PRO A 442 -28.02 -12.22 -9.95
C PRO A 442 -27.78 -11.45 -8.64
N THR A 443 -27.81 -10.12 -8.73
CA THR A 443 -27.59 -9.24 -7.56
C THR A 443 -28.87 -8.65 -7.03
N ALA A 444 -29.89 -8.54 -7.89
CA ALA A 444 -31.24 -8.10 -7.55
C ALA A 444 -32.26 -9.21 -7.85
N LEU A 445 -33.44 -9.14 -7.21
CA LEU A 445 -34.55 -10.07 -7.48
C LEU A 445 -34.96 -10.09 -8.96
N ALA A 446 -34.93 -8.93 -9.63
CA ALA A 446 -35.19 -8.84 -11.06
C ALA A 446 -34.18 -9.64 -11.91
N ASP A 447 -32.90 -9.69 -11.50
CA ASP A 447 -31.87 -10.45 -12.20
C ASP A 447 -32.13 -11.97 -12.11
N ILE A 448 -32.80 -12.43 -11.05
CA ILE A 448 -33.11 -13.87 -10.84
C ILE A 448 -34.08 -14.35 -11.93
N HIS A 449 -35.10 -13.55 -12.26
CA HIS A 449 -36.05 -13.91 -13.33
C HIS A 449 -35.36 -14.00 -14.70
N TYR A 450 -34.37 -13.15 -14.98
CA TYR A 450 -33.61 -13.21 -16.23
C TYR A 450 -32.50 -14.26 -16.25
N ALA A 451 -32.07 -14.76 -15.09
CA ALA A 451 -31.15 -15.88 -15.02
C ALA A 451 -31.76 -17.18 -15.60
N ASN A 452 -33.10 -17.25 -15.70
CA ASN A 452 -33.85 -18.36 -16.28
C ASN A 452 -34.54 -17.98 -17.61
N ALA A 453 -33.95 -17.08 -18.40
CA ALA A 453 -34.53 -16.70 -19.69
C ALA A 453 -34.74 -17.92 -20.60
N PRO A 454 -35.80 -17.93 -21.44
CA PRO A 454 -36.02 -19.00 -22.42
C PRO A 454 -34.79 -19.19 -23.32
N VAL A 455 -34.44 -20.44 -23.60
CA VAL A 455 -33.24 -20.81 -24.37
C VAL A 455 -33.32 -20.23 -25.78
N GLU A 456 -34.51 -20.21 -26.36
CA GLU A 456 -34.80 -19.72 -27.71
C GLU A 456 -34.50 -18.22 -27.81
N LEU A 457 -34.97 -17.43 -26.83
CA LEU A 457 -34.71 -15.98 -26.78
C LEU A 457 -33.20 -15.70 -26.64
N PHE A 458 -32.50 -16.51 -25.85
CA PHE A 458 -31.05 -16.35 -25.72
C PHE A 458 -30.31 -16.73 -27.01
N ASP A 459 -30.74 -17.78 -27.70
CA ASP A 459 -30.18 -18.20 -29.00
C ASP A 459 -30.43 -17.15 -30.09
N GLU A 460 -31.60 -16.53 -30.10
CA GLU A 460 -31.92 -15.40 -30.97
C GLU A 460 -30.99 -14.21 -30.69
N ALA A 461 -30.78 -13.87 -29.41
CA ALA A 461 -29.87 -12.80 -29.02
C ALA A 461 -28.41 -13.08 -29.45
N LEU A 462 -27.94 -14.32 -29.31
CA LEU A 462 -26.61 -14.74 -29.77
C LEU A 462 -26.50 -14.66 -31.30
N SER A 463 -27.55 -15.02 -32.02
CA SER A 463 -27.62 -14.94 -33.48
C SER A 463 -27.65 -13.48 -33.98
N TRP A 464 -28.41 -12.62 -33.30
CA TRP A 464 -28.44 -11.19 -33.51
C TRP A 464 -27.06 -10.56 -33.28
N LEU A 465 -26.39 -10.92 -32.17
CA LEU A 465 -25.05 -10.44 -31.84
C LEU A 465 -24.03 -10.81 -32.94
N ARG A 466 -24.10 -12.04 -33.46
CA ARG A 466 -23.27 -12.50 -34.58
C ARG A 466 -23.42 -11.58 -35.79
N ARG A 467 -24.67 -11.31 -36.22
CA ARG A 467 -24.95 -10.45 -37.37
C ARG A 467 -24.44 -9.03 -37.13
N GLY A 468 -24.62 -8.52 -35.91
CA GLY A 468 -24.15 -7.18 -35.54
C GLY A 468 -22.62 -7.01 -35.60
N LEU A 469 -21.87 -8.05 -35.28
CA LEU A 469 -20.40 -8.00 -35.16
C LEU A 469 -19.62 -8.52 -36.37
N ILE A 470 -20.15 -9.51 -37.10
CA ILE A 470 -19.37 -10.34 -38.03
C ILE A 470 -19.93 -10.31 -39.46
N ALA A 471 -21.16 -9.84 -39.70
CA ALA A 471 -21.83 -9.98 -41.01
C ALA A 471 -21.05 -9.41 -42.20
N GLU A 472 -20.23 -8.37 -42.03
CA GLU A 472 -19.42 -7.78 -43.12
C GLU A 472 -18.06 -8.47 -43.32
N ALA A 473 -17.62 -9.33 -42.40
CA ALA A 473 -16.24 -9.84 -42.36
C ALA A 473 -16.07 -11.27 -42.91
N VAL A 474 -17.16 -12.02 -43.12
CA VAL A 474 -17.10 -13.47 -43.43
C VAL A 474 -17.47 -13.79 -44.88
N GLU A 475 -18.12 -12.89 -45.62
CA GLU A 475 -18.42 -13.12 -47.04
C GLU A 475 -17.20 -12.95 -47.96
N SER A 476 -16.02 -12.58 -47.42
CA SER A 476 -14.79 -12.34 -48.18
C SER A 476 -13.64 -13.31 -47.88
N CYS A 477 -13.89 -14.46 -47.21
CA CYS A 477 -12.85 -15.44 -46.84
C CYS A 477 -13.23 -16.88 -47.15
#